data_AF-A0A8T3CPV7-F1
#
_entry.id   AF-A0A8T3CPV7-F1
#
_cell.length_a   1.000
_cell.length_b   1.000
_cell.length_c   1.000
_cell.angle_alpha   90.00
_cell.angle_beta   90.00
_cell.angle_gamma   90.00
#
_symmetry.space_group_name_H-M   'P 1'
#
loop_
_entity.id
_entity.type
_entity.pdbx_description
1 polymer ?
#
loop_
_entity_poly.entity_id
_entity_poly.type
_entity_poly.pdbx_seq_one_letter_code
_entity_poly.pdbx_strand_id
1 'polypeptide(L)'
;MFSRLHDYWTVLQEDRQKESKRVEKTGSQNHRNYLDINQKMSLASATFLTRRALSAAAGAHGSHEGAGRTWKILSFVVALPGVGVCMANAWMKMQHHSHEQPEFVPYTHLRIRTKAFPWGDGNHSLFHNSHANPLPTGYESSHH
;
A
#
# COMPACT_ATOMS: atom_id res chain seq x y z
N MET A 1 -43.12 -48.25 14.70
CA MET A 1 -43.72 -47.15 13.92
C MET A 1 -43.16 -45.78 14.32
N PHE A 2 -42.90 -45.51 15.60
CA PHE A 2 -42.33 -44.24 16.09
C PHE A 2 -40.89 -43.93 15.64
N SER A 3 -39.99 -44.92 15.54
CA SER A 3 -38.59 -44.66 15.16
C SER A 3 -38.46 -44.05 13.76
N ARG A 4 -39.28 -44.50 12.81
CA ARG A 4 -39.27 -43.95 11.43
C ARG A 4 -39.72 -42.48 11.40
N LEU A 5 -40.63 -42.06 12.27
CA LEU A 5 -41.08 -40.66 12.31
C LEU A 5 -40.01 -39.74 12.91
N HIS A 6 -39.24 -40.21 13.90
CA HIS A 6 -38.14 -39.46 14.47
C HIS A 6 -37.02 -39.26 13.44
N ASP A 7 -36.66 -40.30 12.68
CA ASP A 7 -35.64 -40.22 11.64
C ASP A 7 -36.04 -39.26 10.50
N TYR A 8 -37.31 -39.27 10.10
CA TYR A 8 -37.82 -38.30 9.11
C TYR A 8 -37.75 -36.86 9.62
N TRP A 9 -38.05 -36.65 10.90
CA TRP A 9 -38.04 -35.33 11.50
C TRP A 9 -36.61 -34.76 11.63
N THR A 10 -35.63 -35.60 11.98
CA THR A 10 -34.22 -35.17 12.05
C THR A 10 -33.66 -34.86 10.67
N VAL A 11 -33.98 -35.66 9.65
CA VAL A 11 -33.57 -35.40 8.26
C VAL A 11 -34.15 -34.08 7.74
N LEU A 12 -35.45 -33.83 7.95
CA LEU A 12 -36.07 -32.56 7.57
C LEU A 12 -35.47 -31.35 8.30
N GLN A 13 -35.03 -31.56 9.55
CA GLN A 13 -34.36 -30.52 10.31
C GLN A 13 -32.97 -30.21 9.74
N GLU A 14 -32.21 -31.23 9.37
CA GLU A 14 -30.93 -31.04 8.69
C GLU A 14 -31.07 -30.37 7.34
N ASP A 15 -32.08 -30.75 6.55
CA ASP A 15 -32.28 -30.19 5.21
C ASP A 15 -32.70 -28.72 5.28
N ARG A 16 -33.58 -28.34 6.21
CA ARG A 16 -33.87 -26.92 6.47
C ARG A 16 -32.61 -26.14 6.86
N GLN A 17 -31.72 -26.73 7.64
CA GLN A 17 -30.46 -26.07 8.02
C GLN A 17 -29.50 -25.95 6.83
N LYS A 18 -29.42 -26.98 5.98
CA LYS A 18 -28.60 -26.96 4.75
C LYS A 18 -29.13 -25.91 3.77
N GLU A 19 -30.44 -25.81 3.60
CA GLU A 19 -31.09 -24.81 2.75
C GLU A 19 -30.89 -23.39 3.28
N SER A 20 -31.08 -23.17 4.58
CA SER A 20 -30.83 -21.86 5.20
C SER A 20 -29.39 -21.39 4.94
N LYS A 21 -28.40 -22.26 5.14
CA LYS A 21 -26.98 -21.96 4.88
C LYS A 21 -26.69 -21.72 3.40
N ARG A 22 -27.39 -22.40 2.49
CA ARG A 22 -27.26 -22.21 1.04
C ARG A 22 -27.80 -20.85 0.63
N VAL A 23 -29.01 -20.49 1.09
CA VAL A 23 -29.65 -19.21 0.79
C VAL A 23 -28.81 -18.04 1.30
N GLU A 24 -28.28 -18.13 2.52
CA GLU A 24 -27.42 -17.10 3.11
C GLU A 24 -26.12 -16.93 2.31
N LYS A 25 -25.47 -18.04 1.92
CA LYS A 25 -24.27 -18.00 1.05
C LYS A 25 -24.57 -17.37 -0.31
N THR A 26 -25.68 -17.74 -0.94
CA THR A 26 -26.08 -17.18 -2.23
C THR A 26 -26.41 -15.70 -2.12
N GLY A 27 -27.14 -15.28 -1.08
CA GLY A 27 -27.45 -13.86 -0.82
C GLY A 27 -26.19 -13.02 -0.56
N SER A 28 -25.29 -13.53 0.28
CA SER A 28 -24.00 -12.87 0.57
C SER A 28 -23.12 -12.78 -0.69
N GLN A 29 -23.07 -13.84 -1.52
CA GLN A 29 -22.34 -13.82 -2.77
C GLN A 29 -22.92 -12.81 -3.77
N ASN A 30 -24.25 -12.77 -3.91
CA ASN A 30 -24.93 -11.83 -4.79
C ASN A 30 -24.73 -10.38 -4.34
N HIS A 31 -24.78 -10.12 -3.03
CA HIS A 31 -24.49 -8.80 -2.47
C HIS A 31 -23.05 -8.36 -2.75
N ARG A 32 -22.07 -9.25 -2.56
CA ARG A 32 -20.66 -8.97 -2.90
C ARG A 32 -20.46 -8.70 -4.38
N ASN A 33 -21.10 -9.47 -5.26
CA ASN A 33 -21.05 -9.25 -6.69
C ASN A 33 -21.66 -7.89 -7.09
N TYR A 34 -22.78 -7.50 -6.46
CA TYR A 34 -23.42 -6.21 -6.72
C TYR A 34 -22.54 -5.03 -6.31
N LEU A 35 -21.88 -5.12 -5.15
CA LEU A 35 -20.95 -4.09 -4.69
C LEU A 35 -19.72 -3.98 -5.61
N ASP A 36 -19.15 -5.12 -6.02
CA ASP A 36 -17.99 -5.16 -6.91
C ASP A 36 -18.30 -4.59 -8.31
N ILE A 37 -19.46 -4.92 -8.88
CA ILE A 37 -19.90 -4.39 -10.18
C ILE A 37 -20.08 -2.86 -10.12
N ASN A 38 -20.74 -2.33 -9.09
CA ASN A 38 -20.91 -0.88 -8.94
C ASN A 38 -19.59 -0.16 -8.67
N GLN A 39 -18.68 -0.77 -7.89
CA GLN A 39 -17.35 -0.23 -7.66
C GLN A 39 -16.53 -0.20 -8.94
N LYS A 40 -16.55 -1.27 -9.75
CA LYS A 40 -15.87 -1.34 -11.05
C LYS A 40 -16.46 -0.34 -12.05
N MET A 41 -17.78 -0.20 -12.12
CA MET A 41 -18.44 0.78 -13.00
C MET A 41 -18.16 2.22 -12.58
N SER A 42 -18.11 2.51 -11.28
CA SER A 42 -17.73 3.83 -10.74
C SER A 42 -16.29 4.19 -11.08
N LEU A 43 -15.35 3.28 -10.84
CA LEU A 43 -13.93 3.47 -11.16
C LEU A 43 -13.70 3.58 -12.67
N ALA A 44 -14.39 2.76 -13.48
CA ALA A 44 -14.34 2.83 -14.95
C ALA A 44 -14.88 4.16 -15.47
N SER A 45 -16.02 4.63 -14.97
CA SER A 45 -16.62 5.91 -15.37
C SER A 45 -15.71 7.09 -15.03
N ALA A 46 -15.11 7.09 -13.83
CA ALA A 46 -14.13 8.07 -13.43
C ALA A 46 -12.89 8.04 -14.36
N THR A 47 -12.34 6.86 -14.65
CA THR A 47 -11.18 6.75 -15.57
C THR A 47 -11.51 7.16 -17.00
N PHE A 48 -12.70 6.87 -17.52
CA PHE A 48 -13.12 7.30 -18.87
C PHE A 48 -13.27 8.82 -18.98
N LEU A 49 -13.88 9.47 -17.97
CA LEU A 49 -14.00 10.93 -17.94
C LEU A 49 -12.64 11.62 -17.76
N THR A 50 -11.76 11.08 -16.90
CA THR A 50 -10.39 11.58 -16.74
C THR A 50 -9.56 11.44 -18.02
N ARG A 51 -9.65 10.28 -18.72
CA ARG A 51 -8.92 10.06 -19.99
C ARG A 51 -9.36 11.03 -21.08
N ARG A 52 -10.67 11.32 -21.17
CA ARG A 52 -11.23 12.22 -22.20
C ARG A 52 -10.87 13.69 -21.94
N ALA A 53 -10.86 14.12 -20.68
CA ALA A 53 -10.41 15.45 -20.29
C ALA A 53 -8.89 15.64 -20.54
N LEU A 54 -8.08 14.63 -20.25
CA LEU A 54 -6.62 14.70 -20.45
C LEU A 54 -6.24 14.70 -21.95
N SER A 55 -6.95 13.92 -22.79
CA SER A 55 -6.73 13.91 -24.24
C SER A 55 -7.11 15.23 -24.91
N ALA A 56 -8.16 15.92 -24.42
CA ALA A 56 -8.55 17.24 -24.92
C ALA A 56 -7.51 18.31 -24.55
N ALA A 57 -6.87 18.19 -23.38
CA ALA A 57 -5.78 19.07 -22.97
C ALA A 57 -4.48 18.84 -23.78
N ALA A 58 -4.21 17.60 -24.20
CA ALA A 58 -3.04 17.25 -25.01
C ALA A 58 -3.14 17.72 -26.48
N GLY A 59 -4.36 17.86 -27.02
CA GLY A 59 -4.60 18.31 -28.41
C GLY A 59 -4.51 19.82 -28.63
N ALA A 60 -4.33 20.64 -27.59
CA ALA A 60 -4.26 22.10 -27.67
C ALA A 60 -2.84 22.64 -27.98
N HIS A 61 -2.02 21.89 -28.70
CA HIS A 61 -0.70 22.33 -29.16
C HIS A 61 -0.84 23.20 -30.42
N GLY A 62 -1.16 24.48 -30.22
CA GLY A 62 -1.39 25.41 -31.33
C GLY A 62 -1.02 26.88 -31.11
N SER A 63 -0.54 27.30 -29.93
CA SER A 63 0.09 28.62 -29.78
C SER A 63 0.99 28.70 -28.53
N HIS A 64 2.09 29.43 -28.66
CA HIS A 64 3.09 29.67 -27.59
C HIS A 64 2.51 30.41 -26.37
N GLU A 65 1.30 30.93 -26.47
CA GLU A 65 0.59 31.70 -25.44
C GLU A 65 -0.13 30.80 -24.42
N GLY A 66 -0.54 29.58 -24.83
CA GLY A 66 -1.30 28.66 -23.99
C GLY A 66 -0.46 27.72 -23.13
N ALA A 67 0.77 27.41 -23.57
CA ALA A 67 1.64 26.43 -22.92
C ALA A 67 1.92 26.77 -21.45
N GLY A 68 2.29 28.02 -21.16
CA GLY A 68 2.58 28.45 -19.79
C GLY A 68 1.38 28.35 -18.84
N ARG A 69 0.15 28.52 -19.34
CA ARG A 69 -1.06 28.34 -18.53
C ARG A 69 -1.33 26.88 -18.25
N THR A 70 -1.16 26.00 -19.24
CA THR A 70 -1.29 24.54 -19.07
C THR A 70 -0.30 24.00 -18.05
N TRP A 71 0.98 24.37 -18.15
CA TRP A 71 2.01 23.93 -17.18
C TRP A 71 1.72 24.44 -15.76
N LYS A 72 1.25 25.67 -15.60
CA LYS A 72 0.81 26.18 -14.29
C LYS A 72 -0.33 25.33 -13.72
N ILE A 73 -1.36 25.03 -14.52
CA ILE A 73 -2.50 24.22 -14.07
C ILE A 73 -2.03 22.81 -13.69
N LEU A 74 -1.21 22.16 -14.52
CA LEU A 74 -0.68 20.83 -14.23
C LEU A 74 0.15 20.81 -12.95
N SER A 75 1.00 21.82 -12.71
CA SER A 75 1.79 21.91 -11.48
C SER A 75 0.91 22.03 -10.24
N PHE A 76 -0.09 22.91 -10.24
CA PHE A 76 -0.92 23.16 -9.05
C PHE A 76 -2.04 22.13 -8.82
N VAL A 77 -2.58 21.54 -9.88
CA VAL A 77 -3.73 20.63 -9.80
C VAL A 77 -3.31 19.16 -9.83
N VAL A 78 -2.14 18.84 -10.38
CA VAL A 78 -1.67 17.45 -10.50
C VAL A 78 -0.38 17.22 -9.71
N ALA A 79 0.68 17.98 -10.01
CA ALA A 79 1.99 17.70 -9.43
C ALA A 79 2.03 17.92 -7.91
N LEU A 80 1.60 19.09 -7.43
CA LEU A 80 1.60 19.40 -6.00
C LEU A 80 0.67 18.47 -5.19
N PRO A 81 -0.59 18.22 -5.61
CA PRO A 81 -1.42 17.22 -4.93
C PRO A 81 -0.82 15.82 -4.98
N GLY A 82 -0.21 15.42 -6.11
CA GLY A 82 0.49 14.14 -6.24
C GLY A 82 1.64 13.98 -5.25
N VAL A 83 2.50 14.99 -5.11
CA VAL A 83 3.56 15.02 -4.08
C VAL A 83 2.96 14.95 -2.69
N GLY A 84 1.85 15.65 -2.42
CA GLY A 84 1.14 15.58 -1.15
C GLY A 84 0.68 14.17 -0.79
N VAL A 85 0.11 13.43 -1.76
CA VAL A 85 -0.29 12.03 -1.56
C VAL A 85 0.92 11.13 -1.29
N CYS A 86 2.01 11.28 -2.05
CA CYS A 86 3.24 10.52 -1.81
C CYS A 86 3.84 10.82 -0.44
N MET A 87 3.84 12.09 -0.01
CA MET A 87 4.33 12.50 1.31
C MET A 87 3.47 11.90 2.43
N ALA A 88 2.14 11.96 2.30
CA ALA A 88 1.24 11.35 3.27
C ALA A 88 1.45 9.82 3.37
N ASN A 89 1.63 9.13 2.23
CA ASN A 89 1.94 7.70 2.22
C ASN A 89 3.26 7.39 2.96
N ALA A 90 4.32 8.12 2.66
CA ALA A 90 5.61 7.95 3.31
C ALA A 90 5.50 8.22 4.82
N TRP A 91 4.79 9.28 5.22
CA TRP A 91 4.60 9.66 6.62
C TRP A 91 3.77 8.61 7.41
N MET A 92 2.72 8.06 6.80
CA MET A 92 1.97 6.96 7.41
C MET A 92 2.85 5.72 7.58
N LYS A 93 3.65 5.36 6.56
CA LYS A 93 4.58 4.24 6.65
C LYS A 93 5.62 4.45 7.75
N MET A 94 6.18 5.65 7.88
CA MET A 94 7.13 5.98 8.95
C MET A 94 6.54 5.80 10.35
N GLN A 95 5.26 6.15 10.58
CA GLN A 95 4.62 5.94 11.89
C GLN A 95 4.31 4.47 12.20
N HIS A 96 3.96 3.68 11.17
CA HIS A 96 3.57 2.29 11.36
C HIS A 96 4.74 1.30 11.35
N HIS A 97 5.90 1.69 10.83
CA HIS A 97 7.09 0.84 10.85
C HIS A 97 7.90 1.18 12.11
N SER A 98 7.80 0.34 13.13
CA SER A 98 8.78 0.36 14.21
C SER A 98 10.15 0.13 13.60
N HIS A 99 11.02 1.12 13.67
CA HIS A 99 12.42 0.99 13.29
C HIS A 99 13.14 0.17 14.36
N GLU A 100 12.80 -1.12 14.47
CA GLU A 100 13.53 -2.03 15.33
C GLU A 100 14.92 -2.24 14.75
N GLN A 101 15.94 -2.07 15.60
CA GLN A 101 17.31 -2.33 15.21
C GLN A 101 17.44 -3.82 14.89
N PRO A 102 17.81 -4.22 13.66
CA PRO A 102 17.98 -5.62 13.32
C PRO A 102 19.17 -6.21 14.08
N GLU A 103 19.17 -7.52 14.28
CA GLU A 103 20.32 -8.22 14.87
C GLU A 103 21.59 -7.98 14.04
N PHE A 104 22.70 -7.71 14.73
CA PHE A 104 23.97 -7.51 14.07
C PHE A 104 24.57 -8.84 13.60
N VAL A 105 24.67 -9.02 12.28
CA VAL A 105 25.43 -10.12 11.67
C VAL A 105 26.67 -9.56 10.95
N PRO A 106 27.90 -9.99 11.33
CA PRO A 106 29.14 -9.48 10.75
C PRO A 106 29.43 -10.11 9.37
N TYR A 107 28.63 -9.74 8.38
CA TYR A 107 28.87 -10.15 7.00
C TYR A 107 30.20 -9.60 6.47
N THR A 108 31.03 -10.48 5.91
CA THR A 108 32.38 -10.14 5.41
C THR A 108 32.39 -9.14 4.26
N HIS A 109 31.28 -9.01 3.53
CA HIS A 109 31.13 -8.09 2.40
C HIS A 109 30.51 -6.73 2.80
N LEU A 110 30.04 -6.58 4.04
CA LEU A 110 29.52 -5.32 4.55
C LEU A 110 30.56 -4.64 5.44
N ARG A 111 30.44 -3.31 5.62
CA ARG A 111 31.25 -2.53 6.57
C ARG A 111 32.76 -2.68 6.35
N ILE A 112 33.17 -2.87 5.10
CA ILE A 112 34.58 -2.97 4.71
C ILE A 112 35.31 -1.67 5.10
N ARG A 113 36.48 -1.84 5.71
CA ARG A 113 37.40 -0.75 6.09
C ARG A 113 38.81 -1.14 5.66
N THR A 114 39.20 -0.79 4.43
CA THR A 114 40.56 -1.01 3.92
C THR A 114 41.52 0.13 4.29
N LYS A 115 40.98 1.33 4.45
CA LYS A 115 41.68 2.53 4.91
C LYS A 115 40.76 3.32 5.82
N ALA A 116 41.32 3.97 6.83
CA ALA A 116 40.59 4.89 7.70
C ALA A 116 40.02 6.08 6.90
N PHE A 117 38.82 6.52 7.26
CA PHE A 117 38.24 7.75 6.71
C PHE A 117 39.08 8.98 7.12
N PRO A 118 39.15 10.02 6.27
CA PRO A 118 39.93 11.24 6.56
C PRO A 118 39.20 12.22 7.50
N TRP A 119 38.38 11.72 8.45
CA TRP A 119 37.68 12.52 9.46
C TRP A 119 37.40 11.68 10.71
N GLY A 120 37.08 12.36 11.82
CA GLY A 120 36.69 11.71 13.07
C GLY A 120 37.74 10.72 13.56
N ASP A 121 37.30 9.52 13.92
CA ASP A 121 38.14 8.39 14.34
C ASP A 121 38.57 7.47 13.18
N GLY A 122 38.19 7.81 11.95
CA GLY A 122 38.47 7.02 10.76
C GLY A 122 37.60 5.77 10.58
N ASN A 123 36.67 5.47 11.50
CA ASN A 123 35.84 4.25 11.46
C ASN A 123 34.36 4.55 11.15
N HIS A 124 33.89 5.75 11.50
CA HIS A 124 32.52 6.20 11.28
C HIS A 124 32.34 6.86 9.91
N SER A 125 31.26 6.50 9.21
CA SER A 125 30.90 7.12 7.92
C SER A 125 30.47 8.57 8.10
N LEU A 126 30.50 9.37 7.03
CA LEU A 126 30.13 10.80 7.07
C LEU A 126 28.71 11.04 7.61
N PHE A 127 27.75 10.18 7.25
CA PHE A 127 26.37 10.21 7.75
C PHE A 127 26.13 9.01 8.67
N HIS A 128 26.93 8.90 9.73
CA HIS A 128 26.76 7.86 10.74
C HIS A 128 25.51 8.08 11.59
N ASN A 129 24.78 6.99 11.86
CA ASN A 129 23.64 6.97 12.77
C ASN A 129 23.84 5.78 13.71
N SER A 130 24.15 6.03 14.98
CA SER A 130 24.46 4.99 15.98
C SER A 130 23.34 3.95 16.13
N HIS A 131 22.09 4.34 15.90
CA HIS A 131 20.93 3.46 16.00
C HIS A 131 20.82 2.50 14.79
N ALA A 132 21.12 2.96 13.57
CA ALA A 132 20.85 2.20 12.35
C ALA A 132 22.10 1.62 11.68
N ASN A 133 23.27 2.24 11.88
CA ASN A 133 24.50 1.94 11.17
C ASN A 133 25.52 1.31 12.14
N PRO A 134 25.66 -0.02 12.19
CA PRO A 134 26.64 -0.64 13.06
C PRO A 134 28.04 -0.56 12.45
N LEU A 135 29.03 -0.49 13.33
CA LEU A 135 30.45 -0.59 13.04
C LEU A 135 30.82 -2.04 12.65
N PRO A 136 32.04 -2.29 12.14
CA PRO A 136 32.51 -3.65 11.89
C PRO A 136 32.44 -4.57 13.11
N THR A 137 32.43 -4.00 14.33
CA THR A 137 32.36 -4.71 15.61
C THR A 137 30.95 -4.86 16.18
N GLY A 138 29.93 -4.22 15.60
CA GLY A 138 28.57 -4.23 16.14
C GLY A 138 27.92 -2.86 16.19
N TYR A 139 26.70 -2.81 16.72
CA TYR A 139 26.03 -1.55 17.05
C TYR A 139 26.74 -0.85 18.21
N GLU A 140 26.80 0.47 18.14
CA GLU A 140 27.15 1.28 19.30
C GLU A 140 26.01 1.17 20.31
N SER A 141 26.35 0.88 21.57
CA SER A 141 25.43 0.49 22.64
C SER A 141 24.13 1.32 22.66
N SER A 142 23.01 0.61 22.69
CA SER A 142 21.68 1.15 23.01
C SER A 142 21.61 1.54 24.48
N HIS A 143 22.17 2.70 24.84
CA HIS A 143 21.75 3.36 26.08
C HIS A 143 20.33 3.88 25.86
N HIS A 144 19.38 3.08 26.31
CA HIS A 144 18.10 3.57 26.82
C HIS A 144 18.30 4.07 28.24
#